data_AF-A0A4Y7U4G4-F1
#
_entry.id   AF-A0A4Y7U4G4-F1
#
_cell.length_a   1.000
_cell.length_b   1.000
_cell.length_c   1.000
_cell.angle_alpha   90.00
_cell.angle_beta   90.00
_cell.angle_gamma   90.00
#
_symmetry.space_group_name_H-M   'P 1'
#
loop_
_entity.id
_entity.type
_entity.pdbx_description
1 polymer ?
#
loop_
_entity_poly.entity_id
_entity_poly.type
_entity_poly.pdbx_seq_one_letter_code
_entity_poly.pdbx_strand_id
1 'polypeptide(L)' 'MNYAIVIGIDHYEKKPLSGAVADAKAFADWLETKGGVQKENLKLFVSNSEDMLVSGPEIDIAIDTIN' A
#
# COMPACT_ATOMS: atom_id res chain seq x y z
N MET A 1 -10.28 16.30 -4.44
CA MET A 1 -8.86 15.87 -4.52
C MET A 1 -8.84 14.36 -4.66
N ASN A 2 -7.85 13.79 -5.35
CA ASN A 2 -7.73 12.33 -5.45
C ASN A 2 -6.93 11.79 -4.25
N TYR A 3 -7.37 10.65 -3.72
CA TYR A 3 -6.72 9.91 -2.64
C TYR A 3 -6.51 8.47 -3.08
N ALA A 4 -5.44 7.85 -2.57
CA ALA A 4 -5.17 6.45 -2.83
C ALA A 4 -4.52 5.77 -1.62
N ILE A 5 -4.97 4.55 -1.36
CA ILE A 5 -4.31 3.59 -0.46
C ILE A 5 -3.88 2.41 -1.33
N VAL A 6 -2.60 2.08 -1.29
CA VAL A 6 -2.01 0.96 -2.04
C VAL A 6 -1.44 -0.03 -1.04
N ILE A 7 -1.81 -1.30 -1.18
CA ILE A 7 -1.44 -2.36 -0.23
C ILE A 7 -0.79 -3.51 -1.02
N GLY A 8 0.45 -3.84 -0.68
CA GLY A 8 1.16 -5.00 -1.22
C GLY A 8 1.48 -5.99 -0.11
N ILE A 9 0.93 -7.21 -0.18
CA ILE A 9 1.20 -8.27 0.80
C ILE A 9 1.75 -9.47 0.06
N ASP A 10 2.95 -9.89 0.44
CA ASP A 10 3.65 -11.02 -0.17
C ASP A 10 4.20 -12.03 0.87
N HIS A 11 4.37 -11.64 2.13
CA HIS A 11 4.85 -12.52 3.21
C HIS A 11 3.71 -13.29 3.89
N TYR A 12 3.00 -14.14 3.14
CA TYR A 12 2.03 -15.07 3.73
C TYR A 12 2.72 -16.34 4.24
N GLU A 13 2.52 -16.69 5.53
CA GLU A 13 3.15 -17.87 6.17
C GLU A 13 3.07 -19.16 5.36
N LYS A 14 1.90 -19.45 4.78
CA LYS A 14 1.64 -20.72 4.07
C LYS A 14 1.99 -20.69 2.60
N LYS A 15 1.97 -19.51 1.97
CA LYS A 15 2.12 -19.37 0.53
C LYS A 15 2.62 -17.96 0.19
N PRO A 16 3.92 -17.68 0.40
CA PRO A 16 4.46 -16.38 0.07
C PRO A 16 4.25 -16.08 -1.42
N LEU A 17 3.98 -14.81 -1.73
CA LEU A 17 3.93 -14.30 -3.09
C LEU A 17 5.27 -13.65 -3.44
N SER A 18 5.51 -13.43 -4.72
CA SER A 18 6.74 -12.80 -5.20
C SER A 18 6.52 -11.43 -5.88
N GLY A 19 5.26 -11.06 -6.16
CA GLY A 19 4.93 -9.91 -6.99
C GLY A 19 4.21 -8.78 -6.26
N ALA A 20 3.37 -9.08 -5.28
CA ALA A 20 2.40 -8.12 -4.75
C ALA A 20 3.03 -6.83 -4.16
N VAL A 21 4.16 -6.94 -3.47
CA VAL A 21 4.89 -5.76 -2.97
C VAL A 21 5.55 -4.96 -4.10
N ALA A 22 6.08 -5.64 -5.12
CA ALA A 22 6.66 -4.98 -6.28
C ALA A 22 5.59 -4.23 -7.09
N ASP A 23 4.43 -4.86 -7.29
CA ASP A 23 3.28 -4.27 -7.96
C ASP A 23 2.77 -3.04 -7.21
N ALA A 24 2.62 -3.13 -5.88
CA ALA A 24 2.19 -2.03 -5.03
C ALA A 24 3.13 -0.81 -5.12
N LYS A 25 4.45 -1.04 -5.06
CA LYS A 25 5.45 0.03 -5.20
C LYS A 25 5.40 0.68 -6.58
N ALA A 26 5.39 -0.13 -7.65
CA ALA A 26 5.32 0.38 -9.01
C ALA A 26 4.02 1.17 -9.27
N PHE A 27 2.89 0.72 -8.70
CA PHE A 27 1.63 1.42 -8.84
C PHE A 27 1.57 2.72 -8.05
N ALA A 28 2.12 2.74 -6.83
CA ALA A 28 2.27 3.96 -6.04
C ALA A 28 3.10 5.02 -6.79
N ASP A 29 4.26 4.62 -7.34
CA ASP A 29 5.11 5.50 -8.16
C ASP A 29 4.36 6.03 -9.40
N TRP A 30 3.56 5.16 -10.05
CA TRP A 30 2.74 5.57 -11.17
C TRP A 30 1.65 6.57 -10.77
N LEU A 31 1.01 6.40 -9.60
CA LEU A 31 -0.01 7.31 -9.09
C LEU A 31 0.54 8.71 -8.83
N GLU A 32 1.75 8.81 -8.26
CA GLU A 32 2.41 10.10 -8.02
C GLU A 32 2.83 10.79 -9.33
N THR A 33 3.32 10.02 -10.30
CA THR A 33 3.93 10.58 -11.52
C THR A 33 2.96 10.78 -12.68
N LYS A 34 1.92 9.96 -12.77
CA LYS A 34 0.98 9.91 -13.91
C LYS A 34 -0.48 9.77 -13.50
N GLY A 35 -0.78 9.17 -12.35
CA GLY A 35 -2.14 8.96 -11.87
C GLY A 35 -2.79 10.17 -11.20
N GLY A 36 -2.05 11.27 -11.00
CA GLY A 36 -2.60 12.52 -10.49
C GLY A 36 -2.99 12.48 -9.02
N VAL A 37 -2.32 11.65 -8.22
CA VAL A 37 -2.43 11.64 -6.76
C VAL A 37 -1.23 12.36 -6.18
N GLN A 38 -1.46 13.39 -5.36
CA GLN A 38 -0.37 14.06 -4.67
C GLN A 38 0.22 13.13 -3.60
N LYS A 39 1.53 13.23 -3.39
CA LYS A 39 2.26 12.39 -2.43
C LYS A 39 1.65 12.38 -1.02
N GLU A 40 1.15 13.52 -0.55
CA GLU A 40 0.47 13.66 0.74
C GLU A 40 -0.86 12.89 0.85
N ASN A 41 -1.50 12.62 -0.29
CA ASN A 41 -2.77 11.88 -0.40
C ASN A 41 -2.58 10.40 -0.79
N LEU A 42 -1.33 9.95 -0.90
CA LEU A 42 -0.98 8.56 -1.20
C LEU A 42 -0.44 7.87 0.06
N LYS A 43 -1.06 6.76 0.43
CA LYS A 43 -0.55 5.85 1.48
C LYS A 43 -0.17 4.52 0.84
N LEU A 44 1.07 4.09 1.07
CA LEU A 44 1.58 2.80 0.62
C LEU A 44 1.90 1.94 1.83
N PHE A 45 1.29 0.76 1.87
CA PHE A 45 1.55 -0.26 2.88
C PHE A 45 2.12 -1.51 2.21
N VAL A 46 3.21 -2.03 2.75
CA VAL A 46 3.86 -3.25 2.24
C VAL A 46 4.20 -4.20 3.38
N SER A 47 3.92 -5.49 3.23
CA SER A 47 4.40 -6.50 4.17
C SER A 47 5.92 -6.67 4.06
N ASN A 48 6.56 -7.04 5.14
CA ASN A 48 7.97 -7.46 5.14
C ASN A 48 8.15 -8.68 6.06
N SER A 49 9.36 -9.25 6.09
CA SER A 49 9.64 -10.46 6.88
C SER A 49 9.54 -10.28 8.40
N GLU A 50 9.56 -9.04 8.88
CA GLU A 50 9.46 -8.67 10.31
C GLU A 50 8.02 -8.26 10.67
N ASP A 51 7.32 -7.61 9.75
CA ASP A 51 5.89 -7.28 9.80
C ASP A 51 5.11 -8.12 8.78
N MET A 52 4.74 -9.33 9.22
CA MET A 52 3.85 -10.25 8.48
C MET A 52 2.48 -9.63 8.17
N LEU A 53 2.12 -8.55 8.87
CA LEU A 53 0.85 -7.86 8.74
C LEU A 53 1.14 -6.38 8.45
N VAL A 54 0.70 -5.91 7.28
CA VAL A 54 0.21 -4.54 7.22
C VAL A 54 -0.87 -4.46 8.30
N SER A 55 -0.63 -3.69 9.36
CA SER A 55 -1.51 -3.75 10.52
C SER A 55 -2.89 -3.23 10.11
N GLY A 56 -3.93 -4.07 10.28
CA GLY A 56 -5.32 -3.69 10.01
C GLY A 56 -5.70 -2.31 10.58
N PRO A 57 -5.29 -1.96 11.81
CA PRO A 57 -5.52 -0.64 12.38
C PRO A 57 -4.93 0.52 11.57
N GLU A 58 -3.76 0.37 10.95
CA GLU A 58 -3.16 1.43 10.13
C GLU A 58 -3.93 1.64 8.82
N ILE A 59 -4.46 0.55 8.23
CA ILE A 59 -5.34 0.65 7.07
C ILE A 59 -6.65 1.33 7.45
N ASP A 60 -7.25 0.94 8.58
CA ASP A 60 -8.50 1.53 9.07
C ASP A 60 -8.33 3.04 9.31
N ILE A 61 -7.25 3.46 9.99
CA ILE A 61 -6.90 4.87 10.18
C ILE A 61 -6.72 5.59 8.83
N ALA A 62 -6.03 4.97 7.87
CA ALA A 62 -5.82 5.57 6.56
C ALA A 62 -7.14 5.76 5.80
N ILE A 63 -8.08 4.81 5.91
CA ILE A 63 -9.42 4.92 5.33
C ILE A 63 -10.19 6.06 5.99
N ASP A 64 -10.20 6.15 7.31
CA ASP A 64 -10.91 7.20 8.06
C ASP A 64 -10.37 8.62 7.80
N THR A 65 -9.11 8.72 7.37
CA THR A 65 -8.45 10.00 7.08
C THR A 65 -8.78 10.53 5.67
N ILE A 66 -9.30 9.69 4.78
CA ILE A 66 -9.75 10.11 3.44
C ILE A 66 -11.15 10.73 3.57
N ASN A 67 -11.21 12.07 3.57
CA ASN A 67 -12.45 12.86 3.53
C ASN A 67 -12.64 13.54 2.16
#